data_AF-A0A817FI97-F1
#
_entry.id   AF-A0A817FI97-F1
#
_cell.length_a   1.000
_cell.length_b   1.000
_cell.length_c   1.000
_cell.angle_alpha   90.00
_cell.angle_beta   90.00
_cell.angle_gamma   90.00
#
_symmetry.space_group_name_H-M   'P 1'
#
loop_
_entity.id
_entity.type
_entity.pdbx_description
1 polymer ?
#
loop_
_entity_poly.entity_id
_entity_poly.type
_entity_poly.pdbx_seq_one_letter_code
_entity_poly.pdbx_strand_id
1 'polypeptide(L)'
;MTFLYISIVFLLRRQWTIACILYSLAVSIKMNILLMAPGLFFILLLSVGLSQTFKYIFYCGLLQLIFAIPFLLSNPMAYIIRSFDLGRQFFYIWTVNWRLIPEHIFLNRYFHLSLLLIHILILFYVCRYQWLKNIKKFNELLNYHHNYILSDDTIITFMFYSNFIGICFCRSLHYQFYIWYYHMLYHLFWSTNSKDIVNLLILGLIESSWNTYPSTFSSSLMLHICHGYILIKLLCSLTIQTNMKKNEKKVK
;
A
#
# COMPACT_ATOMS: atom_id res chain seq x y z
N MET A 1 -6.46 10.26 7.23
CA MET A 1 -6.90 9.18 6.32
C MET A 1 -8.20 9.50 5.57
N THR A 2 -8.97 10.53 5.95
CA THR A 2 -10.27 10.85 5.31
C THR A 2 -10.20 11.02 3.79
N PHE A 3 -9.30 11.85 3.28
CA PHE A 3 -9.13 12.03 1.82
C PHE A 3 -8.82 10.73 1.08
N LEU A 4 -8.04 9.84 1.70
CA LEU A 4 -7.77 8.52 1.14
C LEU A 4 -9.05 7.68 1.05
N TYR A 5 -9.85 7.61 2.13
CA TYR A 5 -11.09 6.83 2.09
C TYR A 5 -12.10 7.39 1.08
N ILE A 6 -12.22 8.72 0.98
CA ILE A 6 -13.06 9.35 -0.04
C ILE A 6 -12.52 9.00 -1.45
N SER A 7 -11.20 9.04 -1.65
CA SER A 7 -10.58 8.59 -2.90
C SER A 7 -10.95 7.14 -3.24
N ILE A 8 -10.90 6.22 -2.28
CA ILE A 8 -11.29 4.81 -2.49
C ILE A 8 -12.75 4.72 -2.90
N VAL A 9 -13.66 5.46 -2.26
CA VAL A 9 -15.08 5.50 -2.66
C VAL A 9 -15.24 5.97 -4.11
N PHE A 10 -14.48 6.97 -4.56
CA PHE A 10 -14.52 7.40 -5.96
C PHE A 10 -13.88 6.40 -6.93
N LEU A 11 -12.85 5.63 -6.51
CA LEU A 11 -12.35 4.49 -7.30
C LEU A 11 -13.43 3.42 -7.49
N LEU A 12 -14.18 3.11 -6.43
CA LEU A 12 -15.30 2.18 -6.48
C LEU A 12 -16.41 2.67 -7.41
N ARG A 13 -16.65 3.98 -7.46
CA ARG A 13 -17.58 4.61 -8.42
C ARG A 13 -17.00 4.81 -9.82
N ARG A 14 -15.77 4.36 -10.09
CA ARG A 14 -15.06 4.50 -11.37
C ARG A 14 -14.87 5.97 -11.81
N GLN A 15 -14.88 6.90 -10.86
CA GLN A 15 -14.61 8.33 -11.07
C GLN A 15 -13.11 8.60 -10.86
N TRP A 16 -12.30 8.12 -11.80
CA TRP A 16 -10.84 8.04 -11.68
C TRP A 16 -10.15 9.39 -11.47
N THR A 17 -10.63 10.46 -12.10
CA THR A 17 -10.06 11.82 -11.97
C THR A 17 -10.13 12.31 -10.53
N ILE A 18 -11.35 12.32 -9.97
CA ILE A 18 -11.63 12.77 -8.60
C ILE A 18 -10.89 11.90 -7.59
N ALA A 19 -10.89 10.58 -7.81
CA ALA A 19 -10.12 9.65 -7.00
C ALA A 19 -8.62 10.00 -6.98
N CYS A 20 -7.98 10.19 -8.15
CA CYS A 20 -6.56 10.50 -8.22
C CYS A 20 -6.21 11.86 -7.60
N ILE A 21 -7.08 12.87 -7.77
CA ILE A 21 -6.92 14.19 -7.12
C ILE A 21 -6.97 14.03 -5.59
N LEU A 22 -7.98 13.34 -5.06
CA LEU A 22 -8.12 13.11 -3.62
C LEU A 22 -7.02 12.23 -3.04
N TYR A 23 -6.56 11.22 -3.79
CA TYR A 23 -5.40 10.42 -3.42
C TYR A 23 -4.14 11.28 -3.32
N SER A 24 -3.87 12.13 -4.32
CA SER A 24 -2.72 13.04 -4.32
C SER A 24 -2.81 14.04 -3.16
N LEU A 25 -4.00 14.60 -2.90
CA LEU A 25 -4.25 15.44 -1.71
C LEU A 25 -3.92 14.70 -0.40
N ALA A 26 -4.29 13.43 -0.31
CA ALA A 26 -3.98 12.61 0.86
C ALA A 26 -2.46 12.40 1.01
N VAL A 27 -1.75 12.13 -0.09
CA VAL A 27 -0.28 12.00 -0.11
C VAL A 27 0.41 13.30 0.33
N SER A 28 -0.07 14.47 -0.09
CA SER A 28 0.51 15.76 0.32
C SER A 28 0.37 16.05 1.83
N ILE A 29 -0.65 15.49 2.47
CA ILE A 29 -0.84 15.62 3.93
C ILE A 29 0.07 14.63 4.67
N LYS A 30 0.15 13.38 4.18
CA LYS A 30 0.97 12.34 4.78
C LYS A 30 1.53 11.40 3.72
N MET A 31 2.85 11.36 3.61
CA MET A 31 3.57 10.57 2.61
C MET A 31 3.37 9.05 2.74
N ASN A 32 2.96 8.54 3.90
CA ASN A 32 2.72 7.11 4.12
C ASN A 32 1.71 6.51 3.14
N ILE A 33 0.78 7.32 2.65
CA ILE A 33 -0.22 6.90 1.67
C ILE A 33 0.44 6.46 0.36
N LEU A 34 1.67 6.91 0.08
CA LEU A 34 2.48 6.43 -1.06
C LEU A 34 2.66 4.91 -1.08
N LEU A 35 2.58 4.22 0.07
CA LEU A 35 2.62 2.76 0.13
C LEU A 35 1.48 2.09 -0.66
N MET A 36 0.40 2.83 -0.98
CA MET A 36 -0.71 2.35 -1.82
C MET A 36 -0.51 2.65 -3.31
N ALA A 37 0.52 3.41 -3.69
CA ALA A 37 0.73 3.82 -5.07
C ALA A 37 0.89 2.65 -6.05
N PRO A 38 1.59 1.54 -5.71
CA PRO A 38 1.61 0.35 -6.57
C PRO A 38 0.21 -0.20 -6.81
N GLY A 39 -0.61 -0.35 -5.76
CA GLY A 39 -2.01 -0.79 -5.89
C GLY A 39 -2.83 0.12 -6.81
N LEU A 40 -2.76 1.45 -6.60
CA LEU A 40 -3.44 2.43 -7.44
C LEU A 40 -2.99 2.35 -8.90
N PHE A 41 -1.68 2.23 -9.14
CA PHE A 41 -1.12 2.12 -10.48
C PHE A 41 -1.71 0.92 -11.24
N PHE A 42 -1.75 -0.26 -10.63
CA PHE A 42 -2.30 -1.45 -11.28
C PHE A 42 -3.82 -1.39 -11.44
N ILE A 43 -4.54 -0.77 -10.50
CA ILE A 43 -5.97 -0.51 -10.67
C ILE A 43 -6.22 0.33 -11.92
N LEU A 44 -5.50 1.45 -12.09
CA LEU A 44 -5.64 2.33 -13.26
C LEU A 44 -5.22 1.59 -14.53
N LEU A 45 -4.07 0.93 -14.51
CA LEU A 45 -3.53 0.20 -15.66
C LEU A 45 -4.54 -0.83 -16.20
N LEU A 46 -5.13 -1.63 -15.30
CA LEU A 46 -6.07 -2.67 -15.67
C LEU A 46 -7.48 -2.15 -15.98
N SER A 47 -7.89 -1.02 -15.40
CA SER A 47 -9.26 -0.50 -15.55
C SER A 47 -9.42 0.49 -16.71
N VAL A 48 -8.40 1.28 -17.03
CA VAL A 48 -8.46 2.34 -18.06
C VAL A 48 -7.37 2.24 -19.12
N GLY A 49 -6.39 1.35 -18.95
CA GLY A 49 -5.28 1.17 -19.90
C GLY A 49 -4.13 2.15 -19.70
N LEU A 50 -3.04 1.94 -20.46
CA LEU A 50 -1.75 2.63 -20.28
C LEU A 50 -1.83 4.15 -20.50
N SER A 51 -2.41 4.59 -21.62
CA SER A 51 -2.46 6.02 -21.98
C SER A 51 -3.17 6.86 -20.91
N GLN A 52 -4.36 6.41 -20.50
CA GLN A 52 -5.14 7.12 -19.49
C GLN A 52 -4.50 7.02 -18.09
N THR A 53 -3.80 5.92 -17.79
CA THR A 53 -3.03 5.78 -16.54
C THR A 53 -1.94 6.86 -16.45
N PHE A 54 -1.18 7.09 -17.53
CA PHE A 54 -0.20 8.19 -17.55
C PHE A 54 -0.86 9.55 -17.34
N LYS A 55 -2.03 9.79 -17.94
CA LYS A 55 -2.79 11.03 -17.73
C LYS A 55 -3.18 11.23 -16.26
N TYR A 56 -3.64 10.19 -15.56
CA TYR A 56 -4.01 10.28 -14.15
C TYR A 56 -2.80 10.44 -13.22
N ILE A 57 -1.70 9.74 -13.50
CA ILE A 57 -0.43 9.94 -12.78
C ILE A 57 0.08 11.37 -12.97
N PHE A 58 -0.05 11.91 -14.19
CA PHE A 58 0.29 13.30 -14.47
C PHE A 58 -0.57 14.26 -13.63
N TYR A 59 -1.89 14.04 -13.51
CA TYR A 59 -2.73 14.85 -12.61
C TYR A 59 -2.29 14.77 -11.14
N CYS A 60 -1.93 13.59 -10.65
CA CYS A 60 -1.38 13.44 -9.31
C CYS A 60 -0.10 14.29 -9.13
N GLY A 61 0.84 14.18 -10.07
CA GLY A 61 2.10 14.92 -10.04
C GLY A 61 1.92 16.43 -10.17
N LEU A 62 1.02 16.88 -11.04
CA LEU A 62 0.70 18.28 -11.22
C LEU A 62 0.16 18.90 -9.93
N LEU A 63 -0.69 18.19 -9.20
CA LEU A 63 -1.19 18.65 -7.90
C LEU A 63 -0.07 18.78 -6.85
N GLN A 64 0.87 17.83 -6.80
CA GLN A 64 2.05 17.94 -5.93
C GLN A 64 2.92 19.15 -6.31
N LEU A 65 3.10 19.41 -7.61
CA LEU A 65 3.83 20.58 -8.10
C LEU A 65 3.14 21.88 -7.69
N ILE A 66 1.81 21.98 -7.83
CA ILE A 66 1.05 23.18 -7.41
C ILE A 66 1.31 23.50 -5.94
N PHE A 67 1.25 22.50 -5.05
CA PHE A 67 1.56 22.72 -3.64
C PHE A 67 3.03 23.00 -3.36
N ALA A 68 3.93 22.50 -4.20
CA ALA A 68 5.35 22.76 -4.11
C ALA A 68 5.73 24.18 -4.55
N ILE A 69 4.98 24.84 -5.45
CA ILE A 69 5.31 26.16 -6.04
C ILE A 69 5.82 27.19 -5.02
N PRO A 70 5.08 27.53 -3.93
CA PRO A 70 5.54 28.58 -3.01
C PRO A 70 6.89 28.24 -2.35
N PHE A 71 7.17 26.95 -2.13
CA PHE A 71 8.42 26.48 -1.56
C PHE A 71 9.55 26.39 -2.61
N LEU A 72 9.22 25.99 -3.83
CA LEU A 72 10.17 25.92 -4.94
C LEU A 72 10.63 27.32 -5.38
N LEU A 73 9.75 28.32 -5.33
CA LEU A 73 10.11 29.71 -5.63
C LEU A 73 10.96 30.35 -4.54
N SER A 74 10.78 29.95 -3.28
CA SER A 74 11.54 30.52 -2.15
C SER A 74 12.87 29.82 -1.91
N ASN A 75 12.87 28.48 -1.81
CA ASN A 75 14.09 27.69 -1.63
C ASN A 75 13.90 26.24 -2.13
N PRO A 76 14.17 25.97 -3.42
CA PRO A 76 13.93 24.66 -4.02
C PRO A 76 14.75 23.54 -3.37
N MET A 77 16.02 23.82 -3.03
CA MET A 77 16.91 22.83 -2.40
C MET A 77 16.42 22.44 -1.01
N ALA A 78 16.05 23.41 -0.18
CA ALA A 78 15.52 23.12 1.15
C ALA A 78 14.20 22.36 1.08
N TYR A 79 13.30 22.73 0.16
CA TYR A 79 12.03 22.01 -0.04
C TYR A 79 12.26 20.55 -0.42
N ILE A 80 13.06 20.26 -1.45
CA ILE A 80 13.29 18.88 -1.92
C ILE A 80 13.88 18.02 -0.79
N ILE A 81 14.85 18.54 -0.04
CA ILE A 81 15.49 17.81 1.06
C ILE A 81 14.49 17.57 2.21
N ARG A 82 13.66 18.56 2.55
CA ARG A 82 12.78 18.50 3.74
C ARG A 82 11.43 17.83 3.50
N SER A 83 10.91 17.86 2.27
CA SER A 83 9.62 17.26 1.93
C SER A 83 9.66 15.73 1.99
N PHE A 84 10.76 15.13 1.56
CA PHE A 84 10.94 13.67 1.61
C PHE A 84 11.76 13.20 2.82
N ASP A 85 12.68 14.05 3.31
CA ASP A 85 13.55 13.81 4.46
C ASP A 85 14.08 12.36 4.56
N LEU A 86 14.61 11.86 3.43
CA LEU A 86 15.06 10.47 3.26
C LEU A 86 16.21 10.08 4.20
N GLY A 87 16.88 11.08 4.79
CA GLY A 87 17.93 10.89 5.78
C GLY A 87 17.42 10.77 7.22
N ARG A 88 16.12 11.02 7.47
CA ARG A 88 15.57 10.98 8.83
C ARG A 88 15.66 9.58 9.41
N GLN A 89 16.19 9.49 10.63
CA GLN A 89 16.21 8.28 11.42
C GLN A 89 15.35 8.50 12.66
N PHE A 90 14.37 7.61 12.87
CA PHE A 90 13.58 7.62 14.10
C PHE A 90 14.35 6.95 15.22
N PHE A 91 14.19 7.44 16.45
CA PHE A 91 14.81 6.81 17.62
C PHE A 91 14.32 5.37 17.79
N TYR A 92 15.24 4.50 18.17
CA TYR A 92 14.99 3.08 18.34
C TYR A 92 13.94 2.77 19.42
N ILE A 93 13.72 3.66 20.38
CA ILE A 93 12.66 3.50 21.39
C ILE A 93 11.24 3.58 20.81
N TRP A 94 11.07 4.27 19.68
CA TRP A 94 9.76 4.49 19.09
C TRP A 94 9.36 3.42 18.08
N THR A 95 10.27 2.54 17.67
CA THR A 95 9.93 1.50 16.69
C THR A 95 9.12 0.38 17.34
N VAL A 96 7.97 0.06 16.75
CA VAL A 96 7.17 -1.11 17.14
C VAL A 96 7.56 -2.34 16.32
N ASN A 97 7.85 -2.16 15.02
CA ASN A 97 8.11 -3.27 14.09
C ASN A 97 9.39 -4.03 14.46
N TRP A 98 10.55 -3.37 14.38
CA TRP A 98 11.87 -3.99 14.51
C TRP A 98 12.51 -3.80 15.90
N ARG A 99 11.71 -3.81 16.97
CA ARG A 99 12.24 -3.75 18.35
C ARG A 99 12.97 -5.04 18.75
N LEU A 100 12.71 -6.15 18.08
CA LEU A 100 13.37 -7.44 18.34
C LEU A 100 14.87 -7.47 18.03
N ILE A 101 15.34 -6.59 17.13
CA ILE A 101 16.75 -6.54 16.73
C ILE A 101 17.48 -5.43 17.48
N PRO A 102 18.77 -5.58 17.81
CA PRO A 102 19.55 -4.55 18.49
C PRO A 102 19.62 -3.22 17.71
N GLU A 103 19.78 -2.12 18.44
CA GLU A 103 19.81 -0.76 17.90
C GLU A 103 20.89 -0.55 16.81
N HIS A 104 22.07 -1.14 16.97
CA HIS A 104 23.14 -1.02 15.98
C HIS A 104 22.78 -1.65 14.62
N ILE A 105 21.98 -2.72 14.61
CA ILE A 105 21.45 -3.32 13.37
C ILE A 105 20.33 -2.45 12.81
N PHE A 106 19.45 -1.96 13.67
CA PHE A 106 18.33 -1.09 13.28
C PHE A 106 18.78 0.21 12.60
N LEU A 107 19.88 0.81 13.08
CA LEU A 107 20.45 2.04 12.51
C LEU A 107 21.33 1.78 11.27
N ASN A 108 21.63 0.52 10.96
CA ASN A 108 22.47 0.15 9.84
C ASN A 108 21.79 0.46 8.49
N ARG A 109 22.49 1.18 7.60
CA ARG A 109 22.02 1.53 6.26
C ARG A 109 21.80 0.30 5.37
N TYR A 110 22.63 -0.75 5.52
CA TYR A 110 22.47 -1.99 4.78
C TYR A 110 21.16 -2.71 5.15
N PHE A 111 20.80 -2.69 6.43
CA PHE A 111 19.53 -3.25 6.91
C PHE A 111 18.33 -2.50 6.31
N HIS A 112 18.39 -1.16 6.26
CA HIS A 112 17.34 -0.37 5.62
C HIS A 112 17.21 -0.70 4.11
N LEU A 113 18.33 -0.81 3.39
CA LEU A 113 18.33 -1.16 1.98
C LEU A 113 17.83 -2.59 1.73
N SER A 114 18.17 -3.56 2.58
CA SER A 114 17.65 -4.92 2.45
C SER A 114 16.15 -4.99 2.66
N LEU A 115 15.60 -4.24 3.62
CA LEU A 115 14.14 -4.14 3.80
C LEU A 115 13.45 -3.56 2.57
N LEU A 116 14.02 -2.49 1.97
CA LEU A 116 13.49 -1.89 0.75
C LEU A 116 13.55 -2.88 -0.43
N LEU A 117 14.66 -3.61 -0.58
CA LEU A 117 14.81 -4.62 -1.63
C LEU A 117 13.77 -5.73 -1.48
N ILE A 118 13.59 -6.28 -0.28
CA ILE A 118 12.59 -7.32 0.00
C ILE A 118 11.18 -6.81 -0.28
N HIS A 119 10.86 -5.57 0.14
CA HIS A 119 9.59 -4.93 -0.16
C HIS A 119 9.31 -4.87 -1.68
N ILE A 120 10.28 -4.42 -2.47
CA ILE A 120 10.16 -4.34 -3.93
C ILE A 120 10.00 -5.74 -4.54
N LEU A 121 10.77 -6.73 -4.08
CA LEU A 121 10.69 -8.11 -4.58
C LEU A 121 9.31 -8.73 -4.31
N ILE A 122 8.73 -8.49 -3.13
CA ILE A 122 7.41 -9.01 -2.79
C ILE A 122 6.32 -8.28 -3.58
N LEU A 123 6.42 -6.96 -3.75
CA LEU A 123 5.51 -6.23 -4.64
C LEU A 123 5.59 -6.78 -6.06
N PHE A 124 6.79 -6.99 -6.59
CA PHE A 124 6.98 -7.57 -7.92
C PHE A 124 6.36 -8.97 -8.03
N TYR A 125 6.56 -9.82 -7.03
CA TYR A 125 5.94 -11.14 -6.96
C TYR A 125 4.41 -11.04 -7.00
N VAL A 126 3.81 -10.22 -6.13
CA VAL A 126 2.35 -10.03 -6.08
C VAL A 126 1.82 -9.49 -7.41
N CYS A 127 2.50 -8.50 -7.98
CA CYS A 127 2.13 -7.94 -9.28
C CYS A 127 2.13 -9.02 -10.37
N ARG A 128 3.20 -9.81 -10.48
CA ARG A 128 3.38 -10.79 -11.54
C ARG A 128 2.46 -12.01 -11.39
N TYR A 129 2.33 -12.54 -10.18
CA TYR A 129 1.71 -13.84 -9.93
C TYR A 129 0.27 -13.76 -9.44
N GLN A 130 -0.18 -12.60 -8.97
CA GLN A 130 -1.57 -12.42 -8.52
C GLN A 130 -2.30 -11.40 -9.37
N TRP A 131 -1.79 -10.17 -9.48
CA TRP A 131 -2.52 -9.08 -10.15
C TRP A 131 -2.54 -9.26 -11.67
N LEU A 132 -1.41 -9.66 -12.25
CA LEU A 132 -1.26 -9.92 -13.69
C LEU A 132 -1.33 -11.40 -14.05
N LYS A 133 -1.81 -12.28 -13.16
CA LYS A 133 -1.79 -13.74 -13.37
C LYS A 133 -2.40 -14.18 -14.71
N ASN A 134 -3.50 -13.53 -15.09
CA ASN A 134 -4.27 -13.83 -16.30
C ASN A 134 -3.72 -13.15 -17.57
N ILE A 135 -2.69 -12.32 -17.44
CA ILE A 135 -2.09 -11.57 -18.54
C ILE A 135 -0.73 -12.20 -18.83
N LYS A 136 -0.62 -12.88 -19.98
CA LYS A 136 0.61 -13.56 -20.40
C LYS A 136 1.45 -12.69 -21.31
N LYS A 137 0.81 -11.85 -22.12
CA LYS A 137 1.48 -10.99 -23.11
C LYS A 137 1.24 -9.51 -22.83
N PHE A 138 2.21 -8.68 -23.19
CA PHE A 138 2.09 -7.22 -23.04
C PHE A 138 0.92 -6.64 -23.87
N ASN A 139 0.63 -7.20 -25.05
CA ASN A 139 -0.51 -6.76 -25.86
C ASN A 139 -1.87 -7.05 -25.18
N GLU A 140 -1.95 -8.09 -24.34
CA GLU A 140 -3.15 -8.37 -23.55
C GLU A 140 -3.34 -7.33 -22.45
N LEU A 141 -2.23 -6.84 -21.84
CA LEU A 141 -2.24 -5.75 -20.86
C LEU A 141 -2.80 -4.46 -21.48
N LEU A 142 -2.33 -4.10 -22.68
CA LEU A 142 -2.77 -2.92 -23.42
C LEU A 142 -4.29 -2.93 -23.67
N ASN A 143 -4.83 -4.08 -24.04
CA ASN A 143 -6.24 -4.25 -24.39
C ASN A 143 -7.12 -4.75 -23.23
N TYR A 144 -6.55 -4.93 -22.04
CA TYR A 144 -7.22 -5.60 -20.92
C TYR A 144 -8.51 -4.91 -20.49
N HIS A 145 -8.45 -3.58 -20.38
CA HIS A 145 -9.53 -2.72 -19.94
C HIS A 145 -10.77 -2.74 -20.86
N HIS A 146 -10.61 -3.07 -22.13
CA HIS A 146 -11.76 -3.20 -23.04
C HIS A 146 -12.59 -4.46 -22.74
N ASN A 147 -11.94 -5.53 -22.30
CA ASN A 147 -12.54 -6.85 -22.21
C ASN A 147 -13.04 -7.22 -20.82
N TYR A 148 -12.54 -6.55 -19.77
CA TYR A 148 -12.83 -6.92 -18.39
C TYR A 148 -13.01 -5.72 -17.47
N ILE A 149 -13.86 -5.90 -16.46
CA ILE A 149 -14.10 -4.92 -15.39
C ILE A 149 -13.57 -5.51 -14.08
N LEU A 150 -12.75 -4.74 -13.36
CA LEU A 150 -12.30 -5.10 -12.02
C LEU A 150 -13.49 -5.06 -11.04
N SER A 151 -13.57 -6.06 -10.16
CA SER A 151 -14.51 -6.02 -9.03
C SER A 151 -14.09 -4.96 -8.01
N ASP A 152 -15.07 -4.45 -7.26
CA ASP A 152 -14.83 -3.48 -6.18
C ASP A 152 -13.94 -4.07 -5.08
N ASP A 153 -14.13 -5.35 -4.76
CA ASP A 153 -13.29 -6.11 -3.83
C ASP A 153 -11.82 -6.17 -4.29
N THR A 154 -11.57 -6.35 -5.59
CA THR A 154 -10.21 -6.35 -6.16
C THR A 154 -9.55 -4.98 -6.00
N ILE A 155 -10.30 -3.89 -6.24
CA ILE A 155 -9.80 -2.51 -6.10
C ILE A 155 -9.39 -2.21 -4.66
N ILE A 156 -10.25 -2.55 -3.70
CA ILE A 156 -9.97 -2.35 -2.27
C ILE A 156 -8.75 -3.19 -1.86
N THR A 157 -8.74 -4.47 -2.25
CA THR A 157 -7.66 -5.41 -1.93
C THR A 157 -6.32 -4.93 -2.47
N PHE A 158 -6.24 -4.44 -3.72
CA PHE A 158 -4.98 -3.95 -4.29
C PHE A 158 -4.40 -2.77 -3.50
N MET A 159 -5.26 -1.80 -3.13
CA MET A 159 -4.84 -0.66 -2.32
C MET A 159 -4.32 -1.10 -0.95
N PHE A 160 -5.10 -1.92 -0.23
CA PHE A 160 -4.77 -2.32 1.13
C PHE A 160 -3.60 -3.29 1.21
N TYR A 161 -3.49 -4.20 0.24
CA TYR A 161 -2.39 -5.15 0.17
C TYR A 161 -1.07 -4.44 -0.11
N SER A 162 -1.05 -3.48 -1.04
CA SER A 162 0.13 -2.64 -1.30
C SER A 162 0.60 -1.92 -0.03
N ASN A 163 -0.33 -1.31 0.71
CA ASN A 163 -0.04 -0.65 1.99
C ASN A 163 0.54 -1.62 3.02
N PHE A 164 -0.09 -2.80 3.15
CA PHE A 164 0.30 -3.80 4.13
C PHE A 164 1.70 -4.35 3.88
N ILE A 165 2.05 -4.65 2.62
CA ILE A 165 3.43 -5.03 2.25
C ILE A 165 4.40 -3.92 2.66
N GLY A 166 4.05 -2.66 2.43
CA GLY A 166 4.83 -1.52 2.92
C GLY A 166 5.08 -1.55 4.41
N ILE A 167 4.02 -1.75 5.20
CA ILE A 167 4.08 -1.76 6.67
C ILE A 167 4.92 -2.90 7.22
N CYS A 168 4.81 -4.11 6.68
CA CYS A 168 5.60 -5.26 7.10
C CYS A 168 7.12 -4.98 7.02
N PHE A 169 7.56 -4.27 5.97
CA PHE A 169 8.98 -3.97 5.72
C PHE A 169 9.39 -2.55 6.13
N CYS A 170 8.51 -1.76 6.74
CA CYS A 170 8.87 -0.46 7.28
C CYS A 170 9.86 -0.63 8.43
N ARG A 171 11.04 -0.02 8.31
CA ARG A 171 12.06 -0.03 9.37
C ARG A 171 11.55 0.64 10.65
N SER A 172 10.99 1.83 10.54
CA SER A 172 10.57 2.62 11.72
C SER A 172 9.06 2.82 11.70
N LEU A 173 8.36 2.18 12.63
CA LEU A 173 6.93 2.37 12.83
C LEU A 173 6.68 2.93 14.22
N HIS A 174 6.21 4.18 14.30
CA HIS A 174 5.76 4.79 15.54
C HIS A 174 4.30 4.38 15.83
N TYR A 175 3.86 4.40 17.08
CA TYR A 175 2.51 4.01 17.50
C TYR A 175 1.35 4.64 16.69
N GLN A 176 1.52 5.89 16.23
CA GLN A 176 0.57 6.60 15.38
C GLN A 176 0.34 5.92 14.03
N PHE A 177 1.25 5.06 13.58
CA PHE A 177 1.16 4.35 12.31
C PHE A 177 0.14 3.21 12.38
N TYR A 178 -0.30 2.80 13.58
CA TYR A 178 -1.30 1.74 13.71
C TYR A 178 -2.61 2.08 12.98
N ILE A 179 -3.09 3.31 13.14
CA ILE A 179 -4.32 3.79 12.48
C ILE A 179 -4.20 3.79 10.95
N TRP A 180 -2.98 3.71 10.40
CA TRP A 180 -2.77 3.76 8.95
C TRP A 180 -3.11 2.46 8.24
N TYR A 181 -3.30 1.37 8.98
CA TYR A 181 -3.72 0.10 8.40
C TYR A 181 -4.69 -0.69 9.26
N TYR A 182 -4.93 -0.29 10.50
CA TYR A 182 -5.91 -0.92 11.39
C TYR A 182 -7.24 -1.22 10.68
N HIS A 183 -7.88 -0.21 10.08
CA HIS A 183 -9.16 -0.38 9.38
C HIS A 183 -9.06 -1.27 8.13
N MET A 184 -7.86 -1.43 7.57
CA MET A 184 -7.60 -2.23 6.36
C MET A 184 -7.38 -3.70 6.70
N LEU A 185 -6.89 -3.99 7.91
CA LEU A 185 -6.67 -5.35 8.39
C LEU A 185 -7.95 -6.18 8.30
N TYR A 186 -9.09 -5.62 8.70
CA TYR A 186 -10.39 -6.30 8.61
C TYR A 186 -10.68 -6.79 7.19
N HIS A 187 -10.52 -5.94 6.18
CA HIS A 187 -10.70 -6.35 4.79
C HIS A 187 -9.69 -7.42 4.38
N LEU A 188 -8.41 -7.24 4.71
CA LEU A 188 -7.36 -8.18 4.34
C LEU A 188 -7.56 -9.56 4.97
N PHE A 189 -7.94 -9.66 6.23
CA PHE A 189 -8.20 -10.93 6.90
C PHE A 189 -9.34 -11.72 6.26
N TRP A 190 -10.47 -11.06 6.00
CA TRP A 190 -11.63 -11.69 5.38
C TRP A 190 -11.49 -11.90 3.87
N SER A 191 -10.49 -11.26 3.23
CA SER A 191 -10.06 -11.62 1.88
C SER A 191 -9.23 -12.92 1.82
N THR A 192 -8.73 -13.38 2.97
CA THR A 192 -8.07 -14.69 3.11
C THR A 192 -9.08 -15.73 3.59
N ASN A 193 -8.99 -16.95 3.07
CA ASN A 193 -9.87 -18.07 3.47
C ASN A 193 -9.44 -18.66 4.83
N SER A 194 -9.35 -17.81 5.85
CA SER A 194 -8.95 -18.13 7.23
C SER A 194 -10.19 -18.18 8.13
N LYS A 195 -10.17 -19.02 9.17
CA LYS A 195 -11.29 -19.13 10.12
C LYS A 195 -11.46 -17.82 10.91
N ASP A 196 -12.70 -17.39 11.14
CA ASP A 196 -12.99 -16.12 11.84
C ASP A 196 -12.32 -16.02 13.21
N ILE A 197 -12.28 -17.12 13.97
CA ILE A 197 -11.62 -17.19 15.29
C ILE A 197 -10.13 -16.85 15.16
N VAL A 198 -9.47 -17.32 14.10
CA VAL A 198 -8.05 -17.03 13.86
C VAL A 198 -7.86 -15.56 13.49
N ASN A 199 -8.74 -15.00 12.65
CA ASN A 199 -8.70 -13.59 12.28
C ASN A 199 -8.86 -12.68 13.50
N LEU A 200 -9.84 -12.98 14.37
CA LEU A 200 -10.08 -12.24 15.61
C LEU A 200 -8.89 -12.36 16.59
N LEU A 201 -8.33 -13.55 16.74
CA LEU A 201 -7.16 -13.76 17.58
C LEU A 201 -5.97 -12.93 17.08
N ILE A 202 -5.68 -12.95 15.77
CA ILE A 202 -4.56 -12.19 15.21
C ILE A 202 -4.81 -10.67 15.34
N LEU A 203 -6.04 -10.20 15.14
CA LEU A 203 -6.39 -8.79 15.38
C LEU A 203 -6.09 -8.39 16.83
N GLY A 204 -6.50 -9.20 17.80
CA GLY A 204 -6.22 -8.97 19.22
C GLY A 204 -4.73 -8.99 19.55
N LEU A 205 -3.97 -9.92 18.96
CA LEU A 205 -2.51 -9.96 19.14
C LEU A 205 -1.84 -8.72 18.55
N ILE A 206 -2.22 -8.30 17.32
CA ILE A 206 -1.72 -7.05 16.73
C ILE A 206 -2.05 -5.88 17.64
N GLU A 207 -3.29 -5.73 18.09
CA GLU A 207 -3.70 -4.65 18.99
C GLU A 207 -2.88 -4.64 20.28
N SER A 208 -2.65 -5.80 20.90
CA SER A 208 -1.81 -5.90 22.10
C SER A 208 -0.34 -5.53 21.83
N SER A 209 0.22 -5.90 20.67
CA SER A 209 1.57 -5.49 20.25
C SER A 209 1.70 -3.97 20.12
N TRP A 210 0.68 -3.31 19.57
CA TRP A 210 0.66 -1.85 19.42
C TRP A 210 0.34 -1.10 20.71
N ASN A 211 -0.36 -1.72 21.67
CA ASN A 211 -0.65 -1.11 22.97
C ASN A 211 0.47 -1.27 24.01
N THR A 212 1.53 -2.01 23.68
CA THR A 212 2.71 -2.16 24.55
C THR A 212 3.67 -0.99 24.39
N TYR A 213 3.82 -0.14 25.42
CA TYR A 213 4.74 1.01 25.43
C TYR A 213 5.70 1.01 26.63
N PRO A 214 7.03 1.18 26.42
CA PRO A 214 7.73 1.07 25.13
C PRO A 214 7.64 -0.36 24.59
N SER A 215 7.87 -0.52 23.29
CA SER A 215 7.82 -1.84 22.65
C SER A 215 8.92 -2.74 23.23
N THR A 216 8.63 -4.03 23.30
CA THR A 216 9.54 -5.07 23.80
C THR A 216 9.93 -6.04 22.68
N PHE A 217 10.93 -6.88 22.95
CA PHE A 217 11.28 -7.98 22.05
C PHE A 217 10.05 -8.84 21.73
N SER A 218 9.30 -9.24 22.75
CA SER A 218 8.13 -10.10 22.62
C SER A 218 7.00 -9.44 21.84
N SER A 219 6.70 -8.16 22.08
CA SER A 219 5.63 -7.46 21.36
C SER A 219 5.95 -7.27 19.87
N SER A 220 7.22 -7.01 19.55
CA SER A 220 7.72 -6.90 18.17
C SER A 220 7.75 -8.26 17.47
N LEU A 221 8.24 -9.31 18.13
CA LEU A 221 8.21 -10.67 17.60
C LEU A 221 6.78 -11.13 17.31
N MET A 222 5.85 -10.91 18.24
CA MET A 222 4.44 -11.22 18.07
C MET A 222 3.82 -10.47 16.87
N LEU A 223 4.15 -9.19 16.72
CA LEU A 223 3.69 -8.40 15.58
C LEU A 223 4.21 -8.97 14.25
N HIS A 224 5.49 -9.34 14.17
CA HIS A 224 6.07 -9.97 13.00
C HIS A 224 5.48 -11.34 12.67
N ILE A 225 5.17 -12.16 13.67
CA ILE A 225 4.49 -13.45 13.47
C ILE A 225 3.09 -13.21 12.88
N CYS A 226 2.33 -12.26 13.44
CA CYS A 226 1.01 -11.89 12.95
C CYS A 226 1.07 -11.36 11.52
N HIS A 227 1.97 -10.41 11.25
CA HIS A 227 2.16 -9.84 9.91
C HIS A 227 2.63 -10.88 8.89
N GLY A 228 3.55 -11.77 9.29
CA GLY A 228 4.04 -12.88 8.47
C GLY A 228 2.92 -13.86 8.11
N TYR A 229 2.08 -14.24 9.09
CA TYR A 229 0.91 -15.09 8.83
C TYR A 229 -0.01 -14.47 7.77
N ILE A 230 -0.36 -13.19 7.94
CA ILE A 230 -1.24 -12.47 7.00
C ILE A 230 -0.60 -12.42 5.62
N LEU A 231 0.68 -12.02 5.55
CA LEU A 231 1.38 -11.90 4.28
C LEU A 231 1.44 -13.23 3.53
N ILE A 232 1.77 -14.33 4.23
CA ILE A 232 1.78 -15.68 3.64
C ILE A 232 0.38 -16.06 3.15
N LYS A 233 -0.67 -15.83 3.95
CA LYS A 233 -2.04 -16.09 3.55
C LYS A 233 -2.46 -15.29 2.32
N LEU A 234 -2.12 -14.00 2.26
CA LEU A 234 -2.38 -13.14 1.11
C LEU A 234 -1.60 -13.62 -0.13
N LEU A 235 -0.34 -14.05 0.02
CA LEU A 235 0.50 -14.57 -1.06
C LEU A 235 -0.02 -15.90 -1.62
N CYS A 236 -0.52 -16.78 -0.76
CA CYS A 236 -1.10 -18.07 -1.15
C CYS A 236 -2.57 -17.97 -1.58
N SER A 237 -3.25 -16.86 -1.29
CA SER A 237 -4.69 -16.72 -1.53
C SER A 237 -5.02 -16.79 -3.02
N LEU A 238 -5.81 -17.80 -3.41
CA LEU A 238 -6.35 -17.89 -4.75
C LEU A 238 -7.53 -16.93 -4.97
N THR A 239 -8.18 -16.45 -3.90
CA THR A 239 -9.33 -15.53 -3.99
C THR A 239 -8.95 -14.10 -4.34
N ILE A 240 -7.69 -13.70 -4.08
CA ILE A 240 -7.13 -12.38 -4.46
C ILE A 240 -6.70 -12.35 -5.93
N GLN A 241 -6.86 -13.46 -6.64
CA GLN A 241 -6.79 -13.46 -8.10
C GLN A 241 -7.84 -12.50 -8.63
N THR A 242 -7.49 -11.79 -9.70
CA THR A 242 -8.37 -10.80 -10.32
C THR A 242 -9.75 -11.42 -10.57
N ASN A 243 -10.72 -11.06 -9.73
CA ASN A 243 -12.12 -11.47 -9.87
C ASN A 243 -12.74 -10.56 -10.92
N MET A 244 -12.68 -11.03 -12.17
CA MET A 244 -13.03 -10.23 -13.33
C MET A 244 -14.41 -10.59 -13.86
N LYS A 245 -15.21 -9.58 -14.16
CA LYS A 245 -16.41 -9.75 -14.98
C LYS A 245 -16.06 -9.43 -16.43
N LYS A 246 -16.44 -10.32 -17.36
CA LYS A 246 -16.32 -10.05 -18.79
C LYS A 246 -17.18 -8.83 -19.11
N ASN A 247 -16.66 -7.90 -19.89
CA ASN A 247 -17.38 -6.69 -20.23
C ASN A 247 -18.48 -7.04 -21.25
N GLU A 248 -19.71 -7.23 -20.80
CA GLU A 248 -20.86 -7.68 -21.64
C GLU A 248 -21.34 -6.61 -22.64
N LYS A 249 -20.75 -5.40 -22.62
CA LYS A 249 -21.09 -4.30 -23.54
C LYS A 249 -20.57 -4.47 -24.98
N LYS A 250 -20.42 -5.70 -25.46
CA LYS A 250 -20.26 -6.03 -26.89
C LYS A 250 -21.40 -6.95 -27.35
N VAL A 251 -22.64 -6.46 -27.21
CA VAL A 251 -23.76 -6.85 -28.07
C VAL A 251 -24.51 -5.59 -28.45
N LYS A 252 -24.04 -4.94 -29.52
CA LYS A 252 -24.75 -4.19 -30.57
C LYS A 252 -23.76 -3.29 -31.29
#